data_AF-A0A945AHV8-F1
#
_entry.id   AF-A0A945AHV8-F1
#
_cell.length_a   1.000
_cell.length_b   1.000
_cell.length_c   1.000
_cell.angle_alpha   90.00
_cell.angle_beta   90.00
_cell.angle_gamma   90.00
#
_symmetry.space_group_name_H-M   'P 1'
#
loop_
_entity.id
_entity.type
_entity.pdbx_description
1 polymer ?
#
loop_
_entity_poly.entity_id
_entity_poly.type
_entity_poly.pdbx_seq_one_letter_code
_entity_poly.pdbx_strand_id
1 'polypeptide(L)'
;TSETLFFLLGEFPFITHLYEHRRAELLPDETLAIDGIKSLLLEARSVWLKKHDLQQHWLTPQTFSLLLKYVRNLTLLDRRLTPDLYTLALAAKQIAGDEFALTLLETARQYPPQRIPSHLTDLRIGIDHAEFPTGDAPWKNRLLGTELTWRTLPLKPAPPQEKKQSWQMQWDPYQQCSHPPEDDKIESFNTHVREQAKLLLGEDLARTEKFTSSLKDGLDIRETLRNWHTGDLYVKEIPPSRGTIEIVVLLFDSPSDPNKYPWHTTWYAEHDQESTLCFFATNFADNIIGPGISQAVYGGCMLIFPPRPIPDIWTDPRLEFAKTPEEHLVSAALLHSQEKRILVVSPHPPLTRWRRIAKKFKRQIVHLPIKRFSLQTLDRLRHFHVLNGRDVRSYASKYIRDFR
;
A
#
# COMPACT_ATOMS: atom_id res chain seq x y z
N THR A 1 19.28 20.50 -11.24
CA THR A 1 19.66 20.81 -9.84
C THR A 1 18.43 21.28 -9.11
N SER A 2 18.09 20.68 -7.98
CA SER A 2 16.88 21.07 -7.23
C SER A 2 17.12 22.39 -6.50
N GLU A 3 16.46 23.46 -6.90
CA GLU A 3 16.53 24.76 -6.26
C GLU A 3 15.81 24.72 -4.90
N THR A 4 16.35 25.41 -3.89
CA THR A 4 15.67 25.57 -2.61
C THR A 4 16.19 26.81 -1.90
N LEU A 5 15.27 27.55 -1.28
CA LEU A 5 15.57 28.76 -0.51
C LEU A 5 15.68 28.50 0.99
N PHE A 6 15.76 27.23 1.41
CA PHE A 6 15.78 26.85 2.83
C PHE A 6 16.86 27.58 3.63
N PHE A 7 18.08 27.68 3.09
CA PHE A 7 19.20 28.36 3.77
C PHE A 7 19.01 29.87 3.85
N LEU A 8 18.40 30.47 2.83
CA LEU A 8 18.12 31.91 2.78
C LEU A 8 17.00 32.30 3.75
N LEU A 9 15.90 31.55 3.74
CA LEU A 9 14.69 31.87 4.51
C LEU A 9 14.81 31.44 5.98
N GLY A 10 15.58 30.39 6.28
CA GLY A 10 15.72 29.87 7.64
C GLY A 10 14.49 29.09 8.14
N GLU A 11 13.47 28.96 7.31
CA GLU A 11 12.23 28.20 7.54
C GLU A 11 11.85 27.40 6.28
N PHE A 12 10.73 26.68 6.30
CA PHE A 12 10.28 25.94 5.11
C PHE A 12 9.83 26.92 4.03
N PRO A 13 10.43 26.91 2.83
CA PRO A 13 10.00 27.80 1.75
C PRO A 13 8.50 27.72 1.46
N PHE A 14 7.91 26.52 1.59
CA PHE A 14 6.46 26.34 1.45
C PHE A 14 5.65 27.13 2.49
N ILE A 15 6.07 27.15 3.75
CA ILE A 15 5.38 27.90 4.81
C ILE A 15 5.56 29.41 4.61
N THR A 16 6.76 29.87 4.25
CA THR A 16 7.01 31.28 3.90
C THR A 16 6.05 31.75 2.81
N HIS A 17 5.90 30.94 1.76
CA HIS A 17 4.98 31.23 0.67
C HIS A 17 3.53 31.40 1.17
N LEU A 18 3.07 30.57 2.11
CA LEU A 18 1.74 30.72 2.69
C LEU A 18 1.60 32.06 3.45
N TYR A 19 2.61 32.48 4.21
CA TYR A 19 2.60 33.78 4.90
C TYR A 19 2.55 34.95 3.91
N GLU A 20 3.32 34.87 2.83
CA GLU A 20 3.33 35.92 1.81
C GLU A 20 2.03 35.98 1.03
N HIS A 21 1.46 34.83 0.66
CA HIS A 21 0.19 34.77 -0.02
C HIS A 21 -0.93 35.39 0.84
N ARG A 22 -0.99 35.06 2.13
CA ARG A 22 -1.98 35.68 3.04
C ARG A 22 -1.77 37.18 3.20
N ARG A 23 -0.53 37.65 3.28
CA ARG A 23 -0.22 39.09 3.33
C ARG A 23 -0.64 39.82 2.05
N ALA A 24 -0.40 39.22 0.89
CA ALA A 24 -0.82 39.78 -0.40
C ALA A 24 -2.34 39.86 -0.54
N GLU A 25 -3.06 38.83 -0.06
CA GLU A 25 -4.53 38.75 -0.09
C GLU A 25 -5.21 39.44 1.11
N LEU A 26 -4.44 40.06 2.02
CA LEU A 26 -4.94 40.68 3.26
C LEU A 26 -5.78 39.72 4.14
N LEU A 27 -5.41 38.44 4.16
CA LEU A 27 -6.06 37.40 4.96
C LEU A 27 -5.42 37.25 6.35
N PRO A 28 -6.19 36.85 7.40
CA PRO A 28 -5.63 36.57 8.72
C PRO A 28 -4.61 35.41 8.73
N ASP A 29 -3.50 35.59 9.43
CA ASP A 29 -2.39 34.63 9.51
C ASP A 29 -2.13 34.06 10.93
N GLU A 30 -2.95 34.42 11.92
CA GLU A 30 -2.80 34.02 13.33
C GLU A 30 -2.64 32.51 13.54
N THR A 31 -3.36 31.69 12.76
CA THR A 31 -3.32 30.22 12.88
C THR A 31 -2.26 29.56 12.01
N LEU A 32 -1.54 30.32 11.17
CA LEU A 32 -0.71 29.76 10.11
C LEU A 32 0.51 29.00 10.64
N ALA A 33 0.98 29.32 11.85
CA ALA A 33 2.05 28.56 12.50
C ALA A 33 1.65 27.08 12.71
N ILE A 34 0.37 26.79 12.96
CA ILE A 34 -0.17 25.44 13.14
C ILE A 34 -0.69 24.89 11.82
N ASP A 35 -1.47 25.69 11.09
CA ASP A 35 -2.13 25.27 9.87
C ASP A 35 -1.15 25.13 8.70
N GLY A 36 -0.02 25.81 8.70
CA GLY A 36 1.01 25.71 7.67
C GLY A 36 1.57 24.29 7.52
N ILE A 37 1.81 23.59 8.63
CA ILE A 37 2.25 22.18 8.61
C ILE A 37 1.13 21.27 8.08
N LYS A 38 -0.13 21.53 8.47
CA LYS A 38 -1.27 20.76 7.95
C LYS A 38 -1.43 20.97 6.45
N SER A 39 -1.36 22.22 5.99
CA SER A 39 -1.41 22.58 4.57
C SER A 39 -0.29 21.92 3.79
N LEU A 40 0.93 21.89 4.34
CA LEU A 40 2.06 21.18 3.75
C LEU A 40 1.78 19.68 3.60
N LEU A 41 1.24 19.01 4.63
CA LEU A 41 0.90 17.59 4.55
C LEU A 41 -0.23 17.31 3.55
N LEU A 42 -1.24 18.19 3.50
CA LEU A 42 -2.36 18.06 2.56
C LEU A 42 -1.90 18.26 1.11
N GLU A 43 -1.00 19.21 0.86
CA GLU A 43 -0.43 19.44 -0.46
C GLU A 43 0.55 18.33 -0.86
N ALA A 44 1.38 17.85 0.06
CA ALA A 44 2.22 16.69 -0.20
C ALA A 44 1.36 15.46 -0.56
N ARG A 45 0.20 15.28 0.09
CA ARG A 45 -0.76 14.23 -0.24
C ARG A 45 -1.38 14.41 -1.61
N SER A 46 -1.82 15.62 -1.97
CA SER A 46 -2.44 15.88 -3.28
C SER A 46 -1.45 15.59 -4.41
N VAL A 47 -0.20 16.05 -4.28
CA VAL A 47 0.90 15.77 -5.20
C VAL A 47 1.19 14.27 -5.27
N TRP A 48 1.27 13.59 -4.12
CA TRP A 48 1.53 12.16 -4.06
C TRP A 48 0.42 11.33 -4.73
N LEU A 49 -0.85 11.65 -4.46
CA LEU A 49 -2.00 10.96 -5.08
C LEU A 49 -2.05 11.17 -6.59
N LYS A 50 -1.81 12.40 -7.05
CA LYS A 50 -1.78 12.72 -8.48
C LYS A 50 -0.67 11.97 -9.20
N LYS A 51 0.49 11.81 -8.56
CA LYS A 51 1.63 11.07 -9.13
C LYS A 51 1.33 9.58 -9.33
N HIS A 52 0.49 8.98 -8.48
CA HIS A 52 0.20 7.54 -8.49
C HIS A 52 -1.18 7.19 -9.07
N ASP A 53 -1.97 8.19 -9.45
CA ASP A 53 -3.34 8.03 -9.95
C ASP A 53 -4.23 7.16 -9.01
N LEU A 54 -4.14 7.44 -7.71
CA LEU A 54 -4.80 6.63 -6.69
C LEU A 54 -6.17 7.20 -6.31
N GLN A 55 -7.22 6.42 -6.59
CA GLN A 55 -8.59 6.72 -6.16
C GLN A 55 -8.86 6.34 -4.69
N GLN A 56 -8.19 5.31 -4.18
CA GLN A 56 -8.28 4.86 -2.80
C GLN A 56 -6.89 4.84 -2.18
N HIS A 57 -6.79 5.33 -0.93
CA HIS A 57 -5.51 5.46 -0.26
C HIS A 57 -5.68 5.37 1.28
N TRP A 58 -4.71 4.76 1.94
CA TRP A 58 -4.49 4.77 3.39
C TRP A 58 -4.01 6.10 4.03
N LEU A 59 -3.62 7.15 3.29
CA LEU A 59 -3.26 8.48 3.84
C LEU A 59 -4.48 9.31 4.29
N THR A 60 -5.24 8.74 5.21
CA THR A 60 -6.46 9.33 5.75
C THR A 60 -6.16 10.43 6.78
N PRO A 61 -7.15 11.26 7.15
CA PRO A 61 -7.00 12.18 8.28
C PRO A 61 -6.58 11.50 9.60
N GLN A 62 -6.97 10.23 9.81
CA GLN A 62 -6.54 9.45 10.98
C GLN A 62 -5.04 9.15 10.92
N THR A 63 -4.52 8.76 9.76
CA THR A 63 -3.09 8.55 9.52
C THR A 63 -2.30 9.83 9.75
N PHE A 64 -2.81 10.97 9.28
CA PHE A 64 -2.18 12.27 9.54
C PHE A 64 -2.29 12.72 11.00
N SER A 65 -3.35 12.36 11.71
CA SER A 65 -3.44 12.57 13.16
C SER A 65 -2.35 11.80 13.91
N LEU A 66 -2.12 10.53 13.53
CA LEU A 66 -1.03 9.73 14.07
C LEU A 66 0.34 10.35 13.74
N LEU A 67 0.53 10.81 12.50
CA LEU A 67 1.74 11.50 12.06
C LEU A 67 2.00 12.76 12.88
N LEU A 68 1.02 13.64 13.03
CA LEU A 68 1.16 14.86 13.81
C LEU A 68 1.41 14.57 15.29
N LYS A 69 0.79 13.52 15.85
CA LYS A 69 1.07 13.07 17.22
C LYS A 69 2.53 12.62 17.36
N TYR A 70 3.05 11.89 16.38
CA TYR A 70 4.43 11.43 16.37
C TYR A 70 5.42 12.59 16.19
N VAL A 71 5.16 13.49 15.23
CA VAL A 71 5.93 14.73 15.02
C VAL A 71 6.00 15.53 16.31
N ARG A 72 4.85 15.80 16.94
CA ARG A 72 4.79 16.54 18.21
C ARG A 72 5.67 15.89 19.28
N ASN A 73 5.58 14.57 19.44
CA ASN A 73 6.38 13.86 20.45
C ASN A 73 7.88 13.96 20.15
N LEU A 74 8.30 13.82 18.88
CA LEU A 74 9.69 13.98 18.48
C LEU A 74 10.20 15.40 18.71
N THR A 75 9.42 16.42 18.33
CA THR A 75 9.75 17.83 18.57
C THR A 75 9.95 18.14 20.05
N LEU A 76 9.11 17.57 20.92
CA LEU A 76 9.24 17.71 22.37
C LEU A 76 10.50 17.02 22.91
N LEU A 77 10.85 15.83 22.41
CA LEU A 77 12.09 15.13 22.78
C LEU A 77 13.33 15.93 22.39
N ASP A 78 13.30 16.57 21.22
CA ASP A 78 14.36 17.45 20.73
C ASP A 78 14.36 18.85 21.38
N ARG A 79 13.49 19.10 22.37
CA ARG A 79 13.34 20.37 23.10
C ARG A 79 13.09 21.57 22.19
N ARG A 80 12.38 21.37 21.08
CA ARG A 80 11.98 22.42 20.13
C ARG A 80 10.53 22.82 20.34
N LEU A 81 10.18 24.04 19.92
CA LEU A 81 8.79 24.51 19.90
C LEU A 81 8.08 24.15 18.58
N THR A 82 8.83 24.11 17.49
CA THR A 82 8.35 23.77 16.14
C THR A 82 9.16 22.60 15.56
N PRO A 83 8.53 21.72 14.77
CA PRO A 83 9.24 20.61 14.13
C PRO A 83 10.20 21.13 13.06
N ASP A 84 11.38 20.52 12.96
CA ASP A 84 12.31 20.75 11.86
C ASP A 84 11.98 19.86 10.65
N LEU A 85 12.65 20.14 9.53
CA LEU A 85 12.42 19.40 8.27
C LEU A 85 12.74 17.90 8.46
N TYR A 86 13.79 17.59 9.23
CA TYR A 86 14.19 16.23 9.53
C TYR A 86 13.09 15.47 10.28
N THR A 87 12.53 16.07 11.33
CA THR A 87 11.46 15.45 12.14
C THR A 87 10.23 15.17 11.29
N LEU A 88 9.82 16.11 10.43
CA LEU A 88 8.71 15.91 9.50
C LEU A 88 8.97 14.78 8.52
N ALA A 89 10.15 14.77 7.88
CA ALA A 89 10.52 13.75 6.91
C ALA A 89 10.68 12.37 7.56
N LEU A 90 11.25 12.29 8.77
CA LEU A 90 11.36 11.06 9.54
C LEU A 90 9.98 10.52 9.91
N ALA A 91 9.08 11.38 10.40
CA ALA A 91 7.71 10.96 10.74
C ALA A 91 6.94 10.48 9.51
N ALA A 92 7.04 11.21 8.40
CA ALA A 92 6.47 10.81 7.12
C ALA A 92 7.02 9.45 6.66
N LYS A 93 8.33 9.25 6.76
CA LYS A 93 8.98 7.98 6.40
C LYS A 93 8.45 6.81 7.21
N GLN A 94 8.32 6.96 8.53
CA GLN A 94 7.91 5.86 9.41
C GLN A 94 6.43 5.51 9.27
N ILE A 95 5.57 6.46 8.89
CA ILE A 95 4.11 6.27 8.87
C ILE A 95 3.58 6.03 7.47
N ALA A 96 4.17 6.66 6.47
CA ALA A 96 3.69 6.66 5.08
C ALA A 96 4.72 6.14 4.07
N GLY A 97 5.93 5.79 4.52
CA GLY A 97 6.99 5.24 3.69
C GLY A 97 7.89 6.28 3.03
N ASP A 98 8.98 5.77 2.43
CA ASP A 98 10.05 6.58 1.82
C ASP A 98 9.54 7.51 0.72
N GLU A 99 8.59 7.05 -0.10
CA GLU A 99 8.10 7.82 -1.23
C GLU A 99 7.28 9.03 -0.81
N PHE A 100 6.38 8.87 0.17
CA PHE A 100 5.63 10.00 0.70
C PHE A 100 6.56 10.98 1.43
N ALA A 101 7.58 10.49 2.15
CA ALA A 101 8.58 11.34 2.78
C ALA A 101 9.37 12.18 1.75
N LEU A 102 9.71 11.61 0.60
CA LEU A 102 10.34 12.33 -0.50
C LEU A 102 9.40 13.37 -1.10
N THR A 103 8.14 13.03 -1.36
CA THR A 103 7.15 14.02 -1.83
C THR A 103 6.99 15.16 -0.83
N LEU A 104 6.93 14.87 0.47
CA LEU A 104 6.84 15.88 1.52
C LEU A 104 8.07 16.81 1.51
N LEU A 105 9.27 16.26 1.37
CA LEU A 105 10.51 17.03 1.28
C LEU A 105 10.52 17.92 0.02
N GLU A 106 10.09 17.40 -1.12
CA GLU A 106 9.97 18.16 -2.36
C GLU A 106 8.96 19.30 -2.21
N THR A 107 7.77 19.03 -1.67
CA THR A 107 6.74 20.04 -1.42
C THR A 107 7.22 21.10 -0.43
N ALA A 108 7.88 20.71 0.66
CA ALA A 108 8.37 21.65 1.68
C ALA A 108 9.38 22.67 1.11
N ARG A 109 10.11 22.28 0.07
CA ARG A 109 11.12 23.12 -0.60
C ARG A 109 10.52 24.07 -1.64
N GLN A 110 9.25 23.92 -2.01
CA GLN A 110 8.62 24.75 -3.04
C GLN A 110 8.38 26.16 -2.53
N TYR A 111 8.75 27.13 -3.35
CA TYR A 111 8.43 28.54 -3.15
C TYR A 111 8.03 29.13 -4.52
N PRO A 112 6.74 29.07 -4.87
CA PRO A 112 6.24 29.50 -6.17
C PRO A 112 6.67 30.89 -6.63
N PRO A 113 6.81 31.92 -5.75
CA PRO A 113 7.26 33.24 -6.18
C PRO A 113 8.64 33.27 -6.86
N GLN A 114 9.53 32.31 -6.55
CA GLN A 114 10.84 32.18 -7.23
C GLN A 114 10.71 31.87 -8.73
N ARG A 115 9.57 31.34 -9.19
CA ARG A 115 9.34 31.03 -10.61
C ARG A 115 8.79 32.20 -11.41
N ILE A 116 8.50 33.33 -10.76
CA ILE A 116 8.02 34.53 -11.45
C ILE A 116 9.22 35.13 -12.21
N PRO A 117 9.12 35.30 -13.54
CA PRO A 117 10.22 35.87 -14.32
C PRO A 117 10.62 37.24 -13.77
N SER A 118 11.92 37.40 -13.53
CA SER A 118 12.52 38.66 -13.07
C SER A 118 13.57 39.11 -14.06
N HIS A 119 13.72 40.43 -14.21
CA HIS A 119 14.82 41.02 -14.99
C HIS A 119 16.14 41.11 -14.19
N LEU A 120 16.09 40.75 -12.90
CA LEU A 120 17.25 40.74 -12.02
C LEU A 120 18.07 39.46 -12.21
N THR A 121 19.37 39.55 -11.94
CA THR A 121 20.28 38.41 -12.00
C THR A 121 20.03 37.44 -10.86
N ASP A 122 19.96 36.15 -11.17
CA ASP A 122 19.86 35.09 -10.17
C ASP A 122 21.16 34.97 -9.36
N LEU A 123 21.02 34.88 -8.04
CA LEU A 123 22.12 34.67 -7.10
C LEU A 123 22.02 33.27 -6.50
N ARG A 124 23.15 32.58 -6.39
CA ARG A 124 23.22 31.29 -5.68
C ARG A 124 23.73 31.51 -4.28
N ILE A 125 22.88 31.18 -3.31
CA ILE A 125 23.17 31.38 -1.89
C ILE A 125 23.31 30.00 -1.25
N GLY A 126 24.53 29.68 -0.82
CA GLY A 126 24.86 28.50 -0.04
C GLY A 126 24.85 28.77 1.47
N ILE A 127 25.42 27.86 2.24
CA ILE A 127 25.62 28.06 3.69
C ILE A 127 26.86 28.95 3.87
N ASP A 128 26.67 30.10 4.52
CA ASP A 128 27.71 31.10 4.82
C ASP A 128 28.44 31.74 3.61
N HIS A 129 28.23 31.24 2.39
CA HIS A 129 28.81 31.76 1.13
C HIS A 129 27.74 31.96 0.06
N ALA A 130 27.89 33.01 -0.74
CA ALA A 130 27.02 33.31 -1.87
C ALA A 130 27.85 33.66 -3.10
N GLU A 131 27.42 33.17 -4.27
CA GLU A 131 28.01 33.46 -5.57
C GLU A 131 27.41 34.78 -6.09
N PHE A 132 28.22 35.85 -6.11
CA PHE A 132 27.85 37.14 -6.69
C PHE A 132 28.54 37.34 -8.05
N PRO A 133 27.98 38.18 -8.95
CA PRO A 133 28.62 38.51 -10.22
C PRO A 133 30.03 39.10 -10.09
N THR A 134 30.33 39.72 -8.95
CA THR A 134 31.64 40.32 -8.62
C THR A 134 32.62 39.36 -7.92
N GLY A 135 32.22 38.11 -7.71
CA GLY A 135 33.00 37.09 -6.99
C GLY A 135 32.30 36.61 -5.71
N ASP A 136 32.71 35.43 -5.25
CA ASP A 136 32.12 34.80 -4.06
C ASP A 136 32.42 35.62 -2.80
N ALA A 137 31.40 35.80 -1.96
CA ALA A 137 31.53 36.54 -0.71
C ALA A 137 30.85 35.80 0.45
N PRO A 138 31.39 35.92 1.67
CA PRO A 138 30.70 35.42 2.85
C PRO A 138 29.41 36.20 3.07
N TRP A 139 28.35 35.51 3.47
CA TRP A 139 27.10 36.13 3.88
C TRP A 139 26.65 35.55 5.22
N LYS A 140 25.74 36.25 5.88
CA LYS A 140 25.16 35.79 7.14
C LYS A 140 23.69 36.09 7.19
N ASN A 141 22.88 35.06 7.43
CA ASN A 141 21.47 35.26 7.77
C ASN A 141 21.39 35.94 9.16
N ARG A 142 20.77 37.11 9.25
CA ARG A 142 20.57 37.80 10.55
C ARG A 142 19.31 37.34 11.27
N LEU A 143 18.46 36.59 10.59
CA LEU A 143 17.26 35.94 11.10
C LEU A 143 17.53 34.45 11.31
N LEU A 144 18.71 34.10 11.82
CA LEU A 144 19.03 32.72 12.18
C LEU A 144 18.04 32.28 13.26
N GLY A 145 17.16 31.33 12.89
CA GLY A 145 16.22 30.71 13.79
C GLY A 145 16.90 29.72 14.71
N THR A 146 16.30 28.53 14.85
CA THR A 146 16.88 27.45 15.67
C THR A 146 18.17 26.91 15.07
N GLU A 147 19.08 26.42 15.92
CA GLU A 147 20.34 25.80 15.48
C GLU A 147 20.09 24.69 14.43
N LEU A 148 20.90 24.73 13.37
CA LEU A 148 20.88 23.74 12.29
C LEU A 148 21.87 22.63 12.63
N THR A 149 21.36 21.39 12.64
CA THR A 149 22.20 20.20 12.79
C THR A 149 22.10 19.35 11.54
N TRP A 150 23.24 18.93 11.01
CA TRP A 150 23.25 17.93 9.93
C TRP A 150 22.79 16.58 10.47
N ARG A 151 21.77 16.02 9.82
CA ARG A 151 21.23 14.69 10.14
C ARG A 151 21.06 13.88 8.87
N THR A 152 21.39 12.60 8.94
CA THR A 152 21.22 11.67 7.82
C THR A 152 19.87 10.97 7.93
N LEU A 153 19.06 11.07 6.88
CA LEU A 153 17.83 10.30 6.74
C LEU A 153 17.99 9.38 5.51
N PRO A 154 18.14 8.05 5.70
CA PRO A 154 18.24 7.15 4.56
C PRO A 154 16.89 7.09 3.86
N LEU A 155 16.80 7.58 2.63
CA LEU A 155 15.61 7.49 1.78
C LEU A 155 15.98 6.76 0.49
N LYS A 156 15.07 5.96 -0.06
CA LYS A 156 15.23 5.26 -1.34
C LYS A 156 14.53 6.03 -2.48
N PRO A 157 15.20 7.00 -3.13
CA PRO A 157 14.60 7.77 -4.23
C PRO A 157 14.28 6.90 -5.44
N ALA A 158 13.42 7.39 -6.33
CA ALA A 158 13.16 6.70 -7.59
C ALA A 158 14.42 6.81 -8.46
N PRO A 159 14.81 5.73 -9.15
CA PRO A 159 15.95 5.82 -10.05
C PRO A 159 15.64 6.80 -11.20
N PRO A 160 16.65 7.57 -11.66
CA PRO A 160 16.52 8.43 -12.84
C PRO A 160 16.07 7.64 -14.08
N GLN A 161 15.36 8.31 -15.00
CA GLN A 161 14.82 7.67 -16.21
C GLN A 161 15.91 7.01 -17.08
N GLU A 162 17.08 7.64 -17.21
CA GLU A 162 18.22 7.10 -17.97
C GLU A 162 18.66 5.72 -17.44
N LYS A 163 18.74 5.57 -16.10
CA LYS A 163 19.07 4.28 -15.47
C LYS A 163 17.99 3.24 -15.70
N LYS A 164 16.71 3.65 -15.58
CA LYS A 164 15.58 2.75 -15.86
C LYS A 164 15.65 2.19 -17.28
N GLN A 165 15.91 3.05 -18.27
CA GLN A 165 16.05 2.63 -19.67
C GLN A 165 17.22 1.67 -19.87
N SER A 166 18.39 1.98 -19.28
CA SER A 166 19.55 1.09 -19.34
C SER A 166 19.26 -0.30 -18.76
N TRP A 167 18.57 -0.37 -17.61
CA TRP A 167 18.19 -1.66 -17.02
C TRP A 167 17.14 -2.41 -17.83
N GLN A 168 16.23 -1.68 -18.50
CA GLN A 168 15.24 -2.28 -19.40
C GLN A 168 15.89 -2.98 -20.57
N MET A 169 16.92 -2.39 -21.16
CA MET A 169 17.67 -2.99 -22.27
C MET A 169 18.48 -4.23 -21.86
N GLN A 170 18.84 -4.34 -20.58
CA GLN A 170 19.59 -5.46 -20.02
C GLN A 170 18.71 -6.61 -19.52
N TRP A 171 17.39 -6.49 -19.66
CA TRP A 171 16.45 -7.49 -19.16
C TRP A 171 16.50 -8.76 -20.01
N ASP A 172 16.64 -9.92 -19.35
CA ASP A 172 16.59 -11.23 -20.00
C ASP A 172 15.13 -11.73 -19.98
N PRO A 173 14.48 -11.90 -21.14
CA PRO A 173 13.09 -12.33 -21.19
C PRO A 173 12.88 -13.76 -20.65
N TYR A 174 13.94 -14.58 -20.58
CA TYR A 174 13.86 -15.99 -20.19
C TYR A 174 14.12 -16.23 -18.70
N GLN A 175 14.46 -15.19 -17.93
CA GLN A 175 14.74 -15.31 -16.51
C GLN A 175 13.77 -14.48 -15.68
N GLN A 176 12.96 -15.16 -14.87
CA GLN A 176 12.00 -14.51 -13.99
C GLN A 176 11.87 -15.34 -12.71
N CYS A 177 11.93 -14.67 -11.57
CA CYS A 177 11.60 -15.28 -10.29
C CYS A 177 10.98 -14.27 -9.34
N SER A 178 10.30 -14.77 -8.33
CA SER A 178 9.70 -13.97 -7.27
C SER A 178 10.75 -13.43 -6.29
N HIS A 179 10.35 -12.40 -5.54
CA HIS A 179 11.10 -11.90 -4.39
C HIS A 179 10.64 -12.62 -3.10
N PRO A 180 11.45 -13.49 -2.48
CA PRO A 180 11.00 -14.36 -1.38
C PRO A 180 10.34 -13.64 -0.18
N PRO A 181 10.83 -12.46 0.26
CA PRO A 181 10.16 -11.71 1.34
C PRO A 181 8.74 -11.22 1.01
N GLU A 182 8.33 -11.21 -0.25
CA GLU A 182 6.95 -10.93 -0.67
C GLU A 182 6.10 -12.19 -0.72
N ASP A 183 6.72 -13.31 -1.11
CA ASP A 183 6.12 -14.64 -1.06
C ASP A 183 5.71 -14.99 0.39
N ASP A 184 6.58 -14.76 1.37
CA ASP A 184 6.27 -14.96 2.79
C ASP A 184 5.05 -14.13 3.26
N LYS A 185 4.91 -12.90 2.73
CA LYS A 185 3.81 -11.99 3.10
C LYS A 185 2.50 -12.42 2.49
N ILE A 186 2.50 -12.83 1.21
CA ILE A 186 1.27 -13.31 0.56
C ILE A 186 0.81 -14.62 1.20
N GLU A 187 1.72 -15.50 1.62
CA GLU A 187 1.36 -16.73 2.33
C GLU A 187 0.87 -16.49 3.77
N SER A 188 1.50 -15.56 4.49
CA SER A 188 1.01 -15.13 5.80
C SER A 188 -0.40 -14.55 5.69
N PHE A 189 -0.66 -13.75 4.65
CA PHE A 189 -1.98 -13.19 4.38
C PHE A 189 -2.99 -14.26 3.96
N ASN A 190 -2.60 -15.20 3.10
CA ASN A 190 -3.41 -16.35 2.68
C ASN A 190 -3.88 -17.17 3.91
N THR A 191 -2.96 -17.41 4.84
CA THR A 191 -3.27 -18.08 6.12
C THR A 191 -4.29 -17.29 6.93
N HIS A 192 -4.05 -15.98 7.12
CA HIS A 192 -4.97 -15.10 7.83
C HIS A 192 -6.38 -15.05 7.20
N VAL A 193 -6.45 -14.98 5.87
CA VAL A 193 -7.71 -14.98 5.11
C VAL A 193 -8.47 -16.29 5.32
N ARG A 194 -7.79 -17.44 5.34
CA ARG A 194 -8.40 -18.75 5.63
C ARG A 194 -8.94 -18.83 7.04
N GLU A 195 -8.21 -18.32 8.03
CA GLU A 195 -8.67 -18.27 9.42
C GLU A 195 -9.96 -17.43 9.56
N GLN A 196 -9.97 -16.24 8.96
CA GLN A 196 -11.17 -15.38 8.92
C GLN A 196 -12.37 -16.07 8.26
N ALA A 197 -12.13 -16.80 7.18
CA ALA A 197 -13.19 -17.56 6.51
C ALA A 197 -13.70 -18.74 7.36
N LYS A 198 -12.82 -19.43 8.09
CA LYS A 198 -13.22 -20.50 9.03
C LYS A 198 -14.12 -19.95 10.15
N LEU A 199 -13.80 -18.78 10.69
CA LEU A 199 -14.63 -18.12 11.71
C LEU A 199 -16.02 -17.80 11.17
N LEU A 200 -16.11 -17.21 9.97
CA LEU A 200 -17.41 -16.90 9.34
C LEU A 200 -18.26 -18.15 9.06
N LEU A 201 -17.63 -19.21 8.57
CA LEU A 201 -18.33 -20.47 8.34
C LEU A 201 -18.79 -21.12 9.65
N GLY A 202 -18.10 -20.88 10.76
CA GLY A 202 -18.50 -21.30 12.10
C GLY A 202 -19.71 -20.51 12.60
N GLU A 203 -19.69 -19.17 12.48
CA GLU A 203 -20.80 -18.30 12.90
C GLU A 203 -22.13 -18.65 12.22
N ASP A 204 -22.11 -18.95 10.91
CA ASP A 204 -23.33 -19.34 10.18
C ASP A 204 -23.92 -20.69 10.65
N LEU A 205 -23.11 -21.54 11.28
CA LEU A 205 -23.54 -22.83 11.83
C LEU A 205 -23.87 -22.76 13.32
N ALA A 206 -23.68 -21.61 13.96
CA ALA A 206 -23.90 -21.44 15.39
C ALA A 206 -25.35 -21.73 15.75
N ARG A 207 -25.53 -22.58 16.75
CA ARG A 207 -26.83 -22.93 17.33
C ARG A 207 -26.95 -22.27 18.69
N THR A 208 -28.14 -21.80 18.99
CA THR A 208 -28.46 -21.24 20.30
C THR A 208 -29.24 -22.27 21.10
N GLU A 209 -28.77 -22.59 22.30
CA GLU A 209 -29.41 -23.54 23.20
C GLU A 209 -29.61 -22.93 24.59
N LYS A 210 -30.59 -23.42 25.34
CA LYS A 210 -30.84 -22.99 26.71
C LYS A 210 -29.67 -23.42 27.61
N PHE A 211 -29.18 -22.49 28.43
CA PHE A 211 -28.13 -22.76 29.40
C PHE A 211 -28.59 -23.83 30.38
N THR A 212 -27.77 -24.86 30.53
CA THR A 212 -28.00 -25.94 31.49
C THR A 212 -26.83 -26.06 32.45
N SER A 213 -25.62 -26.35 31.94
CA SER A 213 -24.45 -26.66 32.76
C SER A 213 -23.13 -26.06 32.26
N SER A 214 -23.05 -25.65 30.99
CA SER A 214 -21.83 -25.11 30.39
C SER A 214 -22.15 -23.87 29.55
N LEU A 215 -21.21 -22.92 29.54
CA LEU A 215 -21.27 -21.72 28.69
C LEU A 215 -20.98 -22.01 27.21
N LYS A 216 -20.59 -23.26 26.87
CA LYS A 216 -20.23 -23.69 25.51
C LYS A 216 -19.25 -22.69 24.86
N ASP A 217 -19.61 -22.09 23.73
CA ASP A 217 -18.80 -21.11 23.00
C ASP A 217 -19.13 -19.66 23.36
N GLY A 218 -20.04 -19.43 24.33
CA GLY A 218 -20.35 -18.12 24.89
C GLY A 218 -21.85 -17.86 25.08
N LEU A 219 -22.19 -16.79 25.78
CA LEU A 219 -23.58 -16.37 26.01
C LEU A 219 -24.19 -15.75 24.75
N ASP A 220 -25.38 -16.19 24.36
CA ASP A 220 -26.19 -15.49 23.36
C ASP A 220 -26.96 -14.34 23.98
N ILE A 221 -26.32 -13.17 24.05
CA ILE A 221 -26.90 -11.97 24.65
C ILE A 221 -28.23 -11.61 23.99
N ARG A 222 -28.35 -11.75 22.67
CA ARG A 222 -29.56 -11.32 21.94
C ARG A 222 -30.74 -12.23 22.28
N GLU A 223 -30.54 -13.53 22.24
CA GLU A 223 -31.60 -14.49 22.54
C GLU A 223 -31.93 -14.52 24.04
N THR A 224 -30.92 -14.34 24.89
CA THR A 224 -31.10 -14.18 26.34
C THR A 224 -31.93 -12.94 26.66
N LEU A 225 -31.66 -11.78 26.03
CA LEU A 225 -32.45 -10.57 26.22
C LEU A 225 -33.87 -10.72 25.67
N ARG A 226 -34.07 -11.44 24.57
CA ARG A 226 -35.40 -11.71 24.01
C ARG A 226 -36.26 -12.53 24.97
N ASN A 227 -35.66 -13.50 25.62
CA ASN A 227 -36.32 -14.39 26.58
C ASN A 227 -36.12 -13.94 28.03
N TRP A 228 -35.72 -12.69 28.27
CA TRP A 228 -35.38 -12.18 29.61
C TRP A 228 -36.50 -12.36 30.64
N HIS A 229 -37.76 -12.25 30.18
CA HIS A 229 -38.96 -12.44 30.98
C HIS A 229 -39.12 -13.86 31.56
N THR A 230 -38.47 -14.87 30.96
CA THR A 230 -38.49 -16.25 31.45
C THR A 230 -37.42 -16.54 32.50
N GLY A 231 -36.43 -15.65 32.66
CA GLY A 231 -35.25 -15.88 33.51
C GLY A 231 -34.25 -16.88 32.94
N ASP A 232 -34.47 -17.37 31.71
CA ASP A 232 -33.60 -18.35 31.06
C ASP A 232 -32.42 -17.67 30.35
N LEU A 233 -31.22 -18.23 30.55
CA LEU A 233 -30.02 -17.83 29.82
C LEU A 233 -29.84 -18.72 28.59
N TYR A 234 -29.33 -18.16 27.50
CA TYR A 234 -29.06 -18.88 26.26
C TYR A 234 -27.58 -18.83 25.92
N VAL A 235 -27.03 -19.95 25.47
CA VAL A 235 -25.62 -20.12 25.09
C VAL A 235 -25.50 -20.54 23.64
N LYS A 236 -24.39 -20.15 23.02
CA LYS A 236 -24.04 -20.47 21.64
C LYS A 236 -23.17 -21.72 21.62
N GLU A 237 -23.50 -22.62 20.70
CA GLU A 237 -22.65 -23.73 20.29
C GLU A 237 -22.28 -23.53 18.83
N ILE A 238 -20.99 -23.36 18.57
CA ILE A 238 -20.39 -23.26 17.25
C ILE A 238 -19.87 -24.66 16.92
N PRO A 239 -20.59 -25.46 16.11
CA PRO A 239 -20.10 -26.77 15.75
C PRO A 239 -18.78 -26.63 14.98
N PRO A 240 -17.85 -27.59 15.12
CA PRO A 240 -16.59 -27.54 14.39
C PRO A 240 -16.87 -27.44 12.89
N SER A 241 -16.29 -26.44 12.25
CA SER A 241 -16.49 -26.20 10.82
C SER A 241 -15.98 -27.41 10.02
N ARG A 242 -16.90 -28.11 9.36
CA ARG A 242 -16.55 -29.25 8.49
C ARG A 242 -16.06 -28.73 7.13
N GLY A 243 -14.82 -29.10 6.78
CA GLY A 243 -14.20 -28.85 5.47
C GLY A 243 -13.04 -27.86 5.54
N THR A 244 -11.98 -28.13 4.79
CA THR A 244 -10.87 -27.18 4.62
C THR A 244 -11.10 -26.24 3.44
N ILE A 245 -10.49 -25.05 3.50
CA ILE A 245 -10.44 -24.13 2.36
C ILE A 245 -9.02 -24.19 1.82
N GLU A 246 -8.92 -24.73 0.62
CA GLU A 246 -7.64 -24.96 -0.06
C GLU A 246 -7.29 -23.85 -1.04
N ILE A 247 -8.30 -23.33 -1.75
CA ILE A 247 -8.12 -22.32 -2.79
C ILE A 247 -8.72 -20.99 -2.33
N VAL A 248 -7.89 -19.96 -2.42
CA VAL A 248 -8.26 -18.56 -2.12
C VAL A 248 -8.08 -17.74 -3.38
N VAL A 249 -9.14 -17.07 -3.82
CA VAL A 249 -9.10 -16.10 -4.91
C VAL A 249 -9.18 -14.70 -4.31
N LEU A 250 -8.16 -13.89 -4.53
CA LEU A 250 -8.09 -12.50 -4.12
C LEU A 250 -8.29 -11.61 -5.35
N LEU A 251 -9.35 -10.82 -5.38
CA LEU A 251 -9.62 -9.85 -6.44
C LEU A 251 -9.46 -8.45 -5.84
N PHE A 252 -8.39 -7.76 -6.23
CA PHE A 252 -8.12 -6.39 -5.75
C PHE A 252 -8.94 -5.37 -6.54
N ASP A 253 -9.09 -5.60 -7.85
CA ASP A 253 -9.83 -4.75 -8.77
C ASP A 253 -10.94 -5.56 -9.45
N SER A 254 -12.20 -5.18 -9.23
CA SER A 254 -13.36 -5.91 -9.77
C SER A 254 -14.58 -4.99 -9.90
N PRO A 255 -15.09 -4.74 -11.13
CA PRO A 255 -14.62 -5.29 -12.40
C PRO A 255 -13.27 -4.71 -12.82
N SER A 256 -12.38 -5.58 -13.29
CA SER A 256 -11.06 -5.21 -13.80
C SER A 256 -11.14 -4.66 -15.23
N ASP A 257 -10.29 -3.68 -15.53
CA ASP A 257 -10.06 -3.22 -16.89
C ASP A 257 -9.09 -4.18 -17.60
N PRO A 258 -9.50 -4.88 -18.67
CA PRO A 258 -8.64 -5.81 -19.41
C PRO A 258 -7.36 -5.17 -19.96
N ASN A 259 -7.39 -3.88 -20.29
CA ASN A 259 -6.23 -3.19 -20.85
C ASN A 259 -5.18 -2.86 -19.79
N LYS A 260 -5.61 -2.72 -18.52
CA LYS A 260 -4.72 -2.39 -17.40
C LYS A 260 -3.89 -3.60 -16.95
N TYR A 261 -4.42 -4.82 -17.09
CA TYR A 261 -3.78 -6.03 -16.60
C TYR A 261 -3.50 -7.04 -17.73
N PRO A 262 -2.59 -6.74 -18.67
CA PRO A 262 -2.32 -7.61 -19.81
C PRO A 262 -1.50 -8.85 -19.45
N TRP A 263 -0.86 -8.88 -18.28
CA TRP A 263 0.05 -9.97 -17.92
C TRP A 263 -0.66 -11.05 -17.12
N HIS A 264 -0.77 -12.23 -17.73
CA HIS A 264 -1.42 -13.40 -17.16
C HIS A 264 -0.42 -14.54 -17.06
N THR A 265 -0.25 -15.12 -15.87
CA THR A 265 0.65 -16.27 -15.70
C THR A 265 0.32 -17.13 -14.49
N THR A 266 0.97 -18.28 -14.42
CA THR A 266 0.93 -19.23 -13.31
C THR A 266 2.36 -19.44 -12.82
N TRP A 267 2.61 -19.10 -11.56
CA TRP A 267 3.84 -19.37 -10.84
C TRP A 267 3.68 -20.61 -9.96
N TYR A 268 4.62 -21.53 -10.12
CA TYR A 268 4.66 -22.76 -9.35
C TYR A 268 5.53 -22.56 -8.11
N ALA A 269 5.08 -23.13 -6.99
CA ALA A 269 5.82 -23.12 -5.75
C ALA A 269 7.23 -23.71 -5.93
N GLU A 270 8.25 -22.98 -5.46
CA GLU A 270 9.63 -23.48 -5.34
C GLU A 270 9.79 -24.31 -4.05
N HIS A 271 8.94 -24.07 -3.05
CA HIS A 271 8.99 -24.68 -1.73
C HIS A 271 7.62 -25.22 -1.26
N ASP A 272 7.62 -26.25 -0.40
CA ASP A 272 6.39 -26.90 0.09
C ASP A 272 5.48 -25.97 0.93
N GLN A 273 6.02 -24.86 1.42
CA GLN A 273 5.28 -23.86 2.19
C GLN A 273 4.67 -22.74 1.32
N GLU A 274 4.93 -22.76 0.01
CA GLU A 274 4.39 -21.79 -0.94
C GLU A 274 3.12 -22.33 -1.60
N SER A 275 2.22 -21.43 -1.99
CA SER A 275 1.07 -21.78 -2.81
C SER A 275 1.44 -21.83 -4.29
N THR A 276 0.74 -22.67 -5.06
CA THR A 276 0.69 -22.43 -6.52
C THR A 276 -0.12 -21.16 -6.75
N LEU A 277 0.48 -20.19 -7.44
CA LEU A 277 -0.04 -18.83 -7.60
C LEU A 277 -0.40 -18.59 -9.08
N CYS A 278 -1.67 -18.33 -9.38
CA CYS A 278 -2.10 -17.88 -10.70
C CYS A 278 -2.62 -16.45 -10.61
N PHE A 279 -2.25 -15.56 -11.53
CA PHE A 279 -2.65 -14.16 -11.41
C PHE A 279 -2.76 -13.44 -12.75
N PHE A 280 -3.46 -12.31 -12.69
CA PHE A 280 -3.42 -11.27 -13.71
C PHE A 280 -2.92 -9.96 -13.10
N ALA A 281 -2.00 -9.28 -13.80
CA ALA A 281 -1.29 -8.12 -13.30
C ALA A 281 -0.95 -7.13 -14.43
N THR A 282 -0.51 -5.93 -14.04
CA THR A 282 0.10 -4.97 -14.98
C THR A 282 1.38 -5.57 -15.56
N ASN A 283 1.79 -5.12 -16.75
CA ASN A 283 3.05 -5.57 -17.31
C ASN A 283 4.22 -5.14 -16.42
N PHE A 284 5.04 -6.10 -15.98
CA PHE A 284 6.21 -5.82 -15.15
C PHE A 284 7.27 -4.99 -15.89
N ALA A 285 7.34 -5.11 -17.22
CA ALA A 285 8.32 -4.38 -18.03
C ALA A 285 8.12 -2.85 -18.00
N ASP A 286 6.93 -2.37 -17.62
CA ASP A 286 6.58 -0.95 -17.63
C ASP A 286 7.21 -0.19 -16.46
N ASN A 287 7.54 -0.87 -15.36
CA ASN A 287 8.06 -0.23 -14.14
C ASN A 287 9.29 -0.93 -13.59
N ILE A 288 10.45 -0.55 -14.13
CA ILE A 288 11.75 -0.98 -13.63
C ILE A 288 12.22 -0.08 -12.49
N ILE A 289 12.58 -0.70 -11.37
CA ILE A 289 13.01 -0.01 -10.14
C ILE A 289 14.48 -0.21 -9.81
N GLY A 290 15.13 -1.22 -10.41
CA GLY A 290 16.53 -1.56 -10.18
C GLY A 290 17.10 -2.47 -11.27
N PRO A 291 18.41 -2.76 -11.23
CA PRO A 291 19.07 -3.65 -12.19
C PRO A 291 18.51 -5.08 -12.06
N GLY A 292 17.74 -5.52 -13.07
CA GLY A 292 17.05 -6.81 -13.03
C GLY A 292 15.88 -6.86 -12.06
N ILE A 293 15.33 -5.72 -11.64
CA ILE A 293 14.21 -5.64 -10.69
C ILE A 293 13.10 -4.79 -11.28
N SER A 294 11.95 -5.40 -11.50
CA SER A 294 10.74 -4.71 -11.94
C SER A 294 9.62 -4.87 -10.93
N GLN A 295 8.65 -3.97 -10.98
CA GLN A 295 7.49 -3.97 -10.11
C GLN A 295 6.22 -4.10 -10.94
N ALA A 296 5.33 -4.98 -10.53
CA ALA A 296 4.01 -5.15 -11.11
C ALA A 296 2.92 -5.00 -10.04
N VAL A 297 1.68 -4.82 -10.50
CA VAL A 297 0.51 -4.63 -9.66
C VAL A 297 -0.53 -5.68 -9.99
N TYR A 298 -0.90 -6.50 -9.01
CA TYR A 298 -1.98 -7.48 -9.17
C TYR A 298 -3.31 -6.78 -9.43
N GLY A 299 -4.06 -7.31 -10.41
CA GLY A 299 -5.51 -7.09 -10.50
C GLY A 299 -6.27 -8.14 -9.70
N GLY A 300 -5.76 -9.38 -9.71
CA GLY A 300 -6.24 -10.46 -8.87
C GLY A 300 -5.35 -11.69 -8.96
N CYS A 301 -5.41 -12.55 -7.94
CA CYS A 301 -4.65 -13.79 -7.87
C CYS A 301 -5.46 -14.93 -7.25
N MET A 302 -5.06 -16.15 -7.57
CA MET A 302 -5.56 -17.41 -7.03
C MET A 302 -4.38 -18.15 -6.39
N LEU A 303 -4.55 -18.53 -5.14
CA LEU A 303 -3.56 -19.25 -4.33
C LEU A 303 -4.10 -20.64 -4.00
N ILE A 304 -3.35 -21.68 -4.35
CA ILE A 304 -3.66 -23.08 -4.03
C ILE A 304 -2.65 -23.57 -2.99
N PHE A 305 -3.15 -23.92 -1.79
CA PHE A 305 -2.33 -24.50 -0.74
C PHE A 305 -3.05 -25.65 -0.04
N PRO A 306 -2.45 -26.85 0.05
CA PRO A 306 -1.05 -27.19 -0.29
C PRO A 306 -0.72 -27.06 -1.80
N PRO A 307 0.56 -26.76 -2.15
CA PRO A 307 0.95 -26.58 -3.55
C PRO A 307 0.77 -27.86 -4.34
N ARG A 308 0.27 -27.72 -5.58
CA ARG A 308 0.07 -28.85 -6.50
C ARG A 308 0.32 -28.43 -7.94
N PRO A 309 0.83 -29.35 -8.77
CA PRO A 309 0.98 -29.09 -10.20
C PRO A 309 -0.40 -29.04 -10.85
N ILE A 310 -0.74 -27.89 -11.42
CA ILE A 310 -1.90 -27.71 -12.29
C ILE A 310 -1.43 -27.22 -13.66
N PRO A 311 -2.17 -27.50 -14.75
CA PRO A 311 -1.90 -26.85 -16.02
C PRO A 311 -1.98 -25.33 -15.88
N ASP A 312 -1.27 -24.61 -16.75
CA ASP A 312 -1.42 -23.16 -16.80
C ASP A 312 -2.87 -22.81 -17.13
N ILE A 313 -3.54 -22.16 -16.19
CA ILE A 313 -4.98 -21.94 -16.27
C ILE A 313 -5.34 -21.14 -17.51
N TRP A 314 -4.49 -20.16 -17.87
CA TRP A 314 -4.70 -19.19 -18.95
C TRP A 314 -4.74 -19.80 -20.35
N THR A 315 -4.19 -21.00 -20.50
CA THR A 315 -4.17 -21.76 -21.75
C THR A 315 -5.01 -23.04 -21.68
N ASP A 316 -5.69 -23.30 -20.56
CA ASP A 316 -6.49 -24.51 -20.37
C ASP A 316 -7.80 -24.43 -21.20
N PRO A 317 -7.99 -25.32 -22.20
CA PRO A 317 -9.20 -25.33 -23.04
C PRO A 317 -10.50 -25.52 -22.25
N ARG A 318 -10.42 -26.13 -21.06
CA ARG A 318 -11.58 -26.34 -20.19
C ARG A 318 -12.14 -25.04 -19.63
N LEU A 319 -11.35 -23.96 -19.65
CA LEU A 319 -11.66 -22.65 -19.07
C LEU A 319 -11.99 -21.56 -20.11
N GLU A 320 -11.99 -21.88 -21.41
CA GLU A 320 -12.28 -20.93 -22.51
C GLU A 320 -13.64 -20.24 -22.41
N PHE A 321 -14.59 -20.81 -21.67
CA PHE A 321 -15.91 -20.20 -21.46
C PHE A 321 -15.87 -18.95 -20.56
N ALA A 322 -14.78 -18.73 -19.82
CA ALA A 322 -14.56 -17.54 -19.00
C ALA A 322 -14.22 -16.35 -19.89
N LYS A 323 -14.93 -15.22 -19.74
CA LYS A 323 -14.74 -14.03 -20.60
C LYS A 323 -13.79 -13.00 -20.01
N THR A 324 -13.65 -12.98 -18.70
CA THR A 324 -12.84 -11.97 -17.99
C THR A 324 -11.77 -12.66 -17.15
N PRO A 325 -10.64 -11.98 -16.83
CA PRO A 325 -9.59 -12.56 -16.00
C PRO A 325 -10.09 -13.04 -14.62
N GLU A 326 -11.04 -12.32 -14.01
CA GLU A 326 -11.64 -12.73 -12.74
C GLU A 326 -12.49 -13.99 -12.88
N GLU A 327 -13.28 -14.08 -13.95
CA GLU A 327 -14.02 -15.31 -14.24
C GLU A 327 -13.09 -16.49 -14.47
N HIS A 328 -11.94 -16.24 -15.07
CA HIS A 328 -10.95 -17.26 -15.34
C HIS A 328 -10.33 -17.78 -14.05
N LEU A 329 -9.88 -16.89 -13.14
CA LEU A 329 -9.41 -17.26 -11.80
C LEU A 329 -10.49 -18.01 -10.99
N VAL A 330 -11.73 -17.51 -10.96
CA VAL A 330 -12.82 -18.17 -10.23
C VAL A 330 -13.16 -19.52 -10.83
N SER A 331 -13.14 -19.65 -12.16
CA SER A 331 -13.42 -20.92 -12.84
C SER A 331 -12.30 -21.94 -12.60
N ALA A 332 -11.04 -21.51 -12.67
CA ALA A 332 -9.88 -22.33 -12.33
C ALA A 332 -9.96 -22.81 -10.88
N ALA A 333 -10.29 -21.92 -9.93
CA ALA A 333 -10.46 -22.27 -8.53
C ALA A 333 -11.56 -23.33 -8.33
N LEU A 334 -12.70 -23.20 -9.02
CA LEU A 334 -13.80 -24.17 -8.93
C LEU A 334 -13.45 -25.52 -9.57
N LEU A 335 -12.67 -25.52 -10.66
CA LEU A 335 -12.24 -26.71 -11.38
C LEU A 335 -11.20 -27.50 -10.58
N HIS A 336 -10.20 -26.82 -10.01
CA HIS A 336 -9.06 -27.44 -9.33
C HIS A 336 -9.26 -27.68 -7.84
N SER A 337 -10.30 -27.10 -7.22
CA SER A 337 -10.61 -27.33 -5.81
C SER A 337 -10.99 -28.80 -5.58
N GLN A 338 -10.31 -29.47 -4.64
CA GLN A 338 -10.76 -30.77 -4.13
C GLN A 338 -11.89 -30.59 -3.11
N GLU A 339 -11.94 -29.43 -2.47
CA GLU A 339 -12.90 -29.07 -1.42
C GLU A 339 -14.23 -28.52 -1.96
N LYS A 340 -15.32 -28.71 -1.20
CA LYS A 340 -16.68 -28.27 -1.62
C LYS A 340 -16.79 -26.75 -1.75
N ARG A 341 -15.97 -26.02 -0.99
CA ARG A 341 -16.03 -24.57 -0.86
C ARG A 341 -14.71 -23.96 -1.31
N ILE A 342 -14.79 -22.90 -2.11
CA ILE A 342 -13.66 -22.01 -2.40
C ILE A 342 -13.91 -20.66 -1.75
N LEU A 343 -12.85 -19.93 -1.44
CA LEU A 343 -12.93 -18.60 -0.87
C LEU A 343 -12.66 -17.55 -1.94
N VAL A 344 -13.52 -16.55 -2.03
CA VAL A 344 -13.35 -15.39 -2.92
C VAL A 344 -13.36 -14.14 -2.07
N VAL A 345 -12.23 -13.44 -2.03
CA VAL A 345 -12.08 -12.12 -1.43
C VAL A 345 -12.23 -11.07 -2.52
N SER A 346 -13.24 -10.21 -2.42
CA SER A 346 -13.51 -9.21 -3.45
C SER A 346 -14.20 -7.96 -2.90
N PRO A 347 -14.13 -6.79 -3.59
CA PRO A 347 -14.79 -5.56 -3.18
C PRO A 347 -16.32 -5.66 -3.21
N HIS A 348 -16.84 -6.43 -4.16
CA HIS A 348 -18.27 -6.64 -4.41
C HIS A 348 -18.64 -8.11 -4.18
N PRO A 349 -19.90 -8.42 -3.81
CA PRO A 349 -20.35 -9.81 -3.65
C PRO A 349 -20.27 -10.59 -4.97
N PRO A 350 -20.20 -11.94 -4.94
CA PRO A 350 -20.02 -12.75 -6.14
C PRO A 350 -21.12 -12.50 -7.16
N LEU A 351 -20.70 -12.22 -8.39
CA LEU A 351 -21.58 -11.96 -9.52
C LEU A 351 -22.48 -13.17 -9.80
N THR A 352 -23.65 -12.92 -10.38
CA THR A 352 -24.61 -13.98 -10.76
C THR A 352 -23.96 -15.03 -11.67
N ARG A 353 -23.06 -14.61 -12.57
CA ARG A 353 -22.32 -15.51 -13.46
C ARG A 353 -21.37 -16.43 -12.69
N TRP A 354 -20.63 -15.93 -11.70
CA TRP A 354 -19.75 -16.75 -10.85
C TRP A 354 -20.56 -17.81 -10.09
N ARG A 355 -21.74 -17.44 -9.57
CA ARG A 355 -22.64 -18.42 -8.91
C ARG A 355 -23.15 -19.50 -9.85
N ARG A 356 -23.42 -19.18 -11.12
CA ARG A 356 -23.81 -20.18 -12.14
C ARG A 356 -22.65 -21.13 -12.45
N ILE A 357 -21.43 -20.60 -12.56
CA ILE A 357 -20.22 -21.42 -12.77
C ILE A 357 -20.02 -22.35 -11.56
N ALA A 358 -20.15 -21.83 -10.33
CA ALA A 358 -20.06 -22.65 -9.11
C ALA A 358 -21.09 -23.79 -9.09
N LYS A 359 -22.34 -23.53 -9.49
CA LYS A 359 -23.37 -24.57 -9.65
C LYS A 359 -23.00 -25.62 -10.69
N LYS A 360 -22.42 -25.23 -11.83
CA LYS A 360 -21.94 -26.15 -12.88
C LYS A 360 -20.90 -27.13 -12.33
N PHE A 361 -19.95 -26.63 -11.52
CA PHE A 361 -18.94 -27.47 -10.86
C PHE A 361 -19.41 -28.14 -9.57
N LYS A 362 -20.68 -27.95 -9.17
CA LYS A 362 -21.25 -28.47 -7.90
C LYS A 362 -20.45 -28.04 -6.66
N ARG A 363 -19.84 -26.86 -6.70
CA ARG A 363 -19.07 -26.24 -5.61
C ARG A 363 -19.76 -24.97 -5.09
N GLN A 364 -19.32 -24.48 -3.94
CA GLN A 364 -19.83 -23.27 -3.29
C GLN A 364 -18.75 -22.18 -3.22
N ILE A 365 -19.16 -20.93 -3.42
CA ILE A 365 -18.30 -19.76 -3.22
C ILE A 365 -18.61 -19.17 -1.85
N VAL A 366 -17.60 -19.08 -1.00
CA VAL A 366 -17.64 -18.32 0.25
C VAL A 366 -17.07 -16.93 -0.07
N HIS A 367 -17.86 -15.88 0.18
CA HIS A 367 -17.42 -14.50 -0.09
C HIS A 367 -16.91 -13.85 1.18
N LEU A 368 -15.74 -13.23 1.08
CA LEU A 368 -15.19 -12.37 2.12
C LEU A 368 -15.02 -10.95 1.56
N PRO A 369 -15.71 -9.94 2.11
CA PRO A 369 -15.54 -8.57 1.65
C PRO A 369 -14.11 -8.09 1.88
N ILE A 370 -13.47 -7.54 0.85
CA ILE A 370 -12.08 -7.07 0.93
C ILE A 370 -11.88 -5.99 2.00
N LYS A 371 -12.93 -5.20 2.28
CA LYS A 371 -12.95 -4.11 3.29
C LYS A 371 -12.72 -4.58 4.73
N ARG A 372 -12.74 -5.90 4.99
CA ARG A 372 -12.38 -6.46 6.30
C ARG A 372 -10.88 -6.36 6.59
N PHE A 373 -10.06 -6.17 5.55
CA PHE A 373 -8.62 -6.07 5.66
C PHE A 373 -8.17 -4.61 5.59
N SER A 374 -7.04 -4.31 6.22
CA SER A 374 -6.42 -2.99 6.18
C SER A 374 -6.06 -2.61 4.73
N LEU A 375 -6.43 -1.41 4.30
CA LEU A 375 -6.06 -0.87 2.99
C LEU A 375 -4.53 -0.84 2.80
N GLN A 376 -3.77 -0.59 3.85
CA GLN A 376 -2.30 -0.61 3.82
C GLN A 376 -1.76 -2.00 3.49
N THR A 377 -2.32 -3.02 4.13
CA THR A 377 -1.93 -4.42 3.89
C THR A 377 -2.31 -4.84 2.48
N LEU A 378 -3.50 -4.48 2.01
CA LEU A 378 -3.96 -4.79 0.66
C LEU A 378 -3.12 -4.11 -0.42
N ASP A 379 -2.81 -2.82 -0.24
CA ASP A 379 -1.95 -2.08 -1.17
C ASP A 379 -0.56 -2.71 -1.25
N ARG A 380 0.03 -3.03 -0.09
CA ARG A 380 1.31 -3.73 -0.01
C ARG A 380 1.33 -5.08 -0.72
N LEU A 381 0.27 -5.87 -0.57
CA LEU A 381 0.16 -7.20 -1.20
C LEU A 381 -0.11 -7.10 -2.70
N ARG A 382 -0.73 -6.01 -3.15
CA ARG A 382 -1.03 -5.78 -4.55
C ARG A 382 0.23 -5.49 -5.37
N HIS A 383 1.21 -4.82 -4.76
CA HIS A 383 2.50 -4.54 -5.38
C HIS A 383 3.48 -5.69 -5.12
N PHE A 384 4.06 -6.23 -6.19
CA PHE A 384 5.06 -7.30 -6.10
C PHE A 384 6.19 -7.06 -7.10
N HIS A 385 7.34 -7.68 -6.84
CA HIS A 385 8.53 -7.51 -7.65
C HIS A 385 8.89 -8.78 -8.42
N VAL A 386 9.22 -8.60 -9.68
CA VAL A 386 9.76 -9.64 -10.56
C VAL A 386 11.26 -9.43 -10.65
N LEU A 387 12.02 -10.49 -10.40
CA LEU A 387 13.48 -10.48 -10.43
C LEU A 387 13.98 -11.21 -11.68
N ASN A 388 14.90 -10.59 -12.41
CA ASN A 388 15.53 -11.13 -13.61
C ASN A 388 16.67 -12.10 -13.26
N GLY A 389 16.36 -13.17 -12.52
CA GLY A 389 17.33 -14.16 -12.06
C GLY A 389 17.45 -14.28 -10.53
N ARG A 390 17.93 -15.43 -10.06
CA ARG A 390 18.06 -15.75 -8.63
C ARG A 390 19.19 -14.98 -7.95
N ASP A 391 20.23 -14.63 -8.68
CA ASP A 391 21.36 -13.81 -8.24
C ASP A 391 20.90 -12.40 -7.80
N VAL A 392 19.88 -11.85 -8.46
CA VAL A 392 19.25 -10.56 -8.13
C VAL A 392 18.70 -10.54 -6.70
N ARG A 393 18.25 -11.69 -6.17
CA ARG A 393 17.73 -11.80 -4.78
C ARG A 393 18.73 -11.29 -3.74
N SER A 394 20.04 -11.39 -4.01
CA SER A 394 21.11 -10.95 -3.09
C SER A 394 21.16 -9.43 -2.86
N TYR A 395 20.70 -8.63 -3.82
CA TYR A 395 20.77 -7.16 -3.75
C TYR A 395 19.43 -6.46 -3.96
N ALA A 396 18.35 -7.19 -4.25
CA ALA A 396 17.02 -6.65 -4.51
C ALA A 396 16.50 -5.74 -3.38
N SER A 397 16.77 -6.10 -2.12
CA SER A 397 16.37 -5.35 -0.93
C SER A 397 16.94 -3.92 -0.86
N LYS A 398 18.01 -3.62 -1.60
CA LYS A 398 18.57 -2.26 -1.70
C LYS A 398 17.68 -1.33 -2.51
N TYR A 399 16.98 -1.87 -3.52
CA TYR A 399 16.15 -1.11 -4.45
C TYR A 399 14.67 -1.18 -4.10
N ILE A 400 14.20 -2.34 -3.63
CA ILE A 400 12.81 -2.52 -3.21
C ILE A 400 12.54 -1.65 -1.98
N ARG A 401 11.48 -0.86 -2.05
CA ARG A 401 11.03 -0.01 -0.94
C ARG A 401 10.16 -0.84 -0.01
N ASP A 402 10.51 -0.87 1.26
CA ASP A 402 9.60 -1.40 2.26
C ASP A 402 8.47 -0.39 2.47
N PHE A 403 7.30 -0.69 1.92
CA PHE A 403 6.05 -0.14 2.44
C PHE A 403 5.87 -0.72 3.85
N ARG A 404 6.30 0.03 4.87
CA ARG A 404 6.03 -0.31 6.27
C ARG A 404 4.56 -0.16 6.57
#